data_AF-A0A242MVE4-F1
#
_entry.id   AF-A0A242MVE4-F1
#
_cell.length_a   1.000
_cell.length_b   1.000
_cell.length_c   1.000
_cell.angle_alpha   90.00
_cell.angle_beta   90.00
_cell.angle_gamma   90.00
#
_symmetry.space_group_name_H-M   'P 1'
#
loop_
_entity.id
_entity.type
_entity.pdbx_description
1 polymer ?
#
loop_
_entity_poly.entity_id
_entity_poly.type
_entity_poly.pdbx_seq_one_letter_code
_entity_poly.pdbx_strand_id
1 'polypeptide(L)' 'MRKPKKQLIELLENADNKVIALSGRWGTGKTHLWNEVKTEFKDVKVQKALYVSLFGLSSIDQIKRKLIVRC' A
#
# COMPACT_ATOMS: atom_id res chain seq x y z
N MET A 1 -6.16 23.36 2.04
CA MET A 1 -6.51 21.98 2.43
C MET A 1 -5.45 21.03 1.87
N ARG A 2 -4.72 20.29 2.71
CA ARG A 2 -3.71 19.32 2.23
C ARG A 2 -4.46 18.11 1.64
N LYS A 3 -4.28 17.86 0.34
CA LYS A 3 -4.89 16.70 -0.33
C LYS A 3 -4.13 15.45 0.11
N PRO A 4 -4.77 14.46 0.77
CA PRO A 4 -4.10 13.28 1.35
C PRO A 4 -3.28 12.49 0.31
N LYS A 5 -3.68 12.56 -0.95
CA LYS A 5 -2.96 12.00 -2.10
C LYS A 5 -1.54 12.55 -2.26
N LYS A 6 -1.37 13.87 -2.18
CA LYS A 6 -0.06 14.51 -2.36
C LYS A 6 0.92 14.07 -1.26
N GLN A 7 0.44 14.00 -0.02
CA GLN A 7 1.25 13.54 1.10
C GLN A 7 1.67 12.06 0.95
N LEU A 8 0.77 11.20 0.47
CA LEU A 8 1.11 9.81 0.21
C LEU A 8 2.17 9.68 -0.88
N ILE A 9 2.11 10.51 -1.93
CA ILE A 9 3.12 10.55 -2.99
C ILE A 9 4.48 10.98 -2.43
N GLU A 10 4.54 12.10 -1.68
CA GLU A 10 5.78 12.58 -1.04
C GLU A 10 6.41 11.54 -0.11
N LEU A 11 5.59 10.75 0.59
CA LEU A 11 6.07 9.65 1.44
C LEU A 11 6.64 8.48 0.64
N LEU A 12 6.06 8.17 -0.53
CA LEU A 12 6.50 7.08 -1.41
C LEU A 12 7.79 7.42 -2.18
N GLU A 13 8.00 8.70 -2.52
CA GLU A 13 9.22 9.16 -3.20
C GLU A 13 10.44 9.14 -2.28
N ASN A 14 10.24 9.23 -0.97
CA ASN A 14 11.33 9.22 0.00
C ASN A 14 11.75 7.79 0.35
N ALA A 15 12.92 7.37 -0.16
CA ALA A 15 13.45 6.01 0.00
C ALA A 15 13.84 5.62 1.44
N ASP A 16 13.95 6.59 2.36
CA ASP A 16 14.17 6.32 3.79
C ASP A 16 12.91 5.80 4.47
N ASN A 17 11.72 6.11 3.93
CA ASN A 17 10.46 5.57 4.44
C ASN A 17 10.32 4.09 4.08
N LYS A 18 10.60 3.21 5.05
CA LYS A 18 10.47 1.76 4.87
C LYS A 18 9.05 1.25 5.05
N VAL A 19 8.25 1.92 5.88
CA VAL A 19 6.89 1.51 6.22
C VAL A 19 5.98 2.72 6.22
N ILE A 20 4.85 2.61 5.52
CA ILE A 20 3.80 3.63 5.48
C ILE A 20 2.51 3.00 5.99
N ALA A 21 1.89 3.62 7.00
CA ALA A 21 0.62 3.18 7.56
C ALA A 21 -0.50 4.15 7.16
N LEU A 22 -1.51 3.64 6.44
CA LEU A 22 -2.72 4.39 6.11
C LEU A 22 -3.83 4.07 7.12
N SER A 23 -4.07 4.97 8.07
CA SER A 23 -5.10 4.84 9.10
C SER A 23 -6.29 5.78 8.87
N GLY A 24 -7.46 5.42 9.41
CA GLY A 24 -8.68 6.21 9.28
C GLY A 24 -9.95 5.40 9.52
N ARG A 25 -11.09 6.07 9.70
CA ARG A 25 -12.39 5.42 9.95
C ARG A 25 -12.78 4.44 8.82
N TRP A 26 -13.63 3.47 9.13
CA TRP A 26 -14.19 2.58 8.11
C TRP A 26 -14.96 3.39 7.05
N GLY A 27 -14.86 3.01 5.77
CA GLY A 27 -15.56 3.70 4.68
C GLY A 27 -14.96 5.03 4.21
N THR A 28 -13.83 5.51 4.75
CA THR A 28 -13.24 6.81 4.35
C THR A 28 -12.40 6.77 3.07
N GLY A 29 -12.53 5.74 2.25
CA GLY A 29 -11.84 5.67 0.94
C GLY A 29 -10.33 5.39 0.96
N LYS A 30 -9.77 4.79 2.02
CA LYS A 30 -8.32 4.46 2.09
C LYS A 30 -7.86 3.55 0.95
N THR A 31 -8.62 2.50 0.65
CA THR A 31 -8.34 1.58 -0.47
C THR A 31 -8.44 2.30 -1.81
N HIS A 32 -9.40 3.22 -1.93
CA HIS A 32 -9.58 4.03 -3.14
C HIS A 32 -8.37 4.95 -3.36
N LEU A 33 -7.92 5.66 -2.31
CA LEU A 33 -6.73 6.50 -2.33
C LEU A 33 -5.47 5.73 -2.78
N TRP A 34 -5.27 4.51 -2.25
CA TRP A 34 -4.15 3.67 -2.65
C TRP A 34 -4.19 3.29 -4.13
N ASN A 35 -5.37 2.93 -4.64
CA ASN A 35 -5.54 2.55 -6.05
C ASN A 35 -5.30 3.72 -7.00
N GLU A 36 -5.76 4.92 -6.63
CA GLU A 36 -5.47 6.14 -7.40
C GLU A 36 -3.96 6.42 -7.48
N VAL A 37 -3.27 6.36 -6.33
CA VAL A 37 -1.81 6.58 -6.28
C VAL A 37 -1.07 5.52 -7.07
N LYS A 38 -1.45 4.24 -6.96
CA LYS A 38 -0.84 3.16 -7.73
C LYS A 38 -0.96 3.36 -9.25
N THR A 39 -2.08 3.91 -9.72
CA THR A 39 -2.33 4.14 -11.15
C THR A 39 -1.49 5.30 -11.68
N GLU A 40 -1.27 6.32 -10.85
CA GLU A 40 -0.53 7.53 -11.24
C GLU A 40 1.00 7.39 -11.05
N PHE A 41 1.44 6.52 -10.13
CA PHE A 41 2.85 6.22 -9.94
C PHE A 41 3.41 5.40 -11.12
N LYS A 42 4.32 6.02 -11.88
CA LYS A 42 5.04 5.38 -12.98
C LYS A 42 6.26 4.57 -12.53
N ASP A 43 6.60 4.58 -11.24
CA ASP A 43 7.72 3.79 -10.72
C ASP A 43 7.38 2.29 -10.77
N VAL A 44 8.23 1.54 -11.45
CA VAL A 44 8.12 0.09 -11.61
C VAL A 44 8.03 -0.63 -10.26
N LYS A 45 8.66 -0.09 -9.20
CA LYS A 45 8.59 -0.66 -7.85
C LYS A 45 7.18 -0.62 -7.26
N VAL A 46 6.46 0.48 -7.47
CA VAL A 46 5.08 0.65 -6.97
C VAL A 46 4.09 -0.14 -7.83
N GLN A 47 4.32 -0.21 -9.15
CA GLN A 47 3.49 -1.01 -10.05
C GLN A 47 3.59 -2.52 -9.75
N LYS A 48 4.80 -3.01 -9.46
CA LYS A 48 5.06 -4.42 -9.06
C LYS A 48 4.76 -4.71 -7.59
N ALA A 49 4.19 -3.76 -6.83
CA ALA A 49 3.86 -3.98 -5.43
C ALA A 49 2.87 -5.15 -5.27
N LEU A 50 3.25 -6.12 -4.44
CA LEU A 50 2.42 -7.25 -4.07
C LEU A 50 1.30 -6.80 -3.13
N TYR A 51 0.08 -7.25 -3.42
CA TYR A 51 -1.07 -7.02 -2.55
C TYR A 51 -1.44 -8.31 -1.81
N VAL A 52 -1.58 -8.21 -0.48
CA VAL A 52 -2.06 -9.28 0.38
C VAL A 52 -3.15 -8.76 1.31
N SER A 53 -4.29 -9.45 1.35
CA SER A 53 -5.30 -9.22 2.39
C SER A 53 -4.92 -10.01 3.63
N LEU A 54 -4.91 -9.34 4.78
CA LEU A 54 -4.66 -9.97 6.09
C LEU A 54 -5.93 -10.64 6.66
N PHE A 55 -7.10 -10.39 6.06
CA PHE A 55 -8.34 -11.00 6.51
C PHE A 55 -8.28 -12.53 6.37
N GLY A 56 -8.57 -13.24 7.45
CA GLY A 56 -8.51 -14.70 7.50
C GLY A 56 -7.10 -15.29 7.59
N LEU A 57 -6.05 -14.48 7.78
CA LEU A 57 -4.70 -14.96 8.07
C LEU A 57 -4.45 -14.97 9.57
N SER A 58 -3.93 -16.07 10.10
CA SER A 58 -3.69 -16.25 11.55
C SER A 58 -2.22 -16.27 11.93
N SER A 59 -1.29 -16.27 10.97
CA SER A 59 0.14 -16.27 11.26
C SER A 59 0.98 -15.53 10.22
N ILE A 60 2.16 -15.06 10.64
CA ILE A 60 3.14 -14.43 9.75
C ILE A 60 3.62 -15.40 8.65
N ASP A 61 3.68 -16.70 8.95
CA ASP A 61 4.05 -17.72 7.97
C ASP A 61 3.05 -17.78 6.80
N GLN A 62 1.75 -17.68 7.09
CA GLN A 62 0.72 -17.62 6.05
C GLN A 62 0.85 -16.37 5.18
N ILE A 63 1.21 -15.22 5.77
CA ILE A 63 1.49 -13.98 5.04
C ILE A 63 2.68 -14.18 4.09
N LYS A 64 3.80 -14.72 4.59
CA LYS A 64 5.01 -14.99 3.80
C LYS A 64 4.70 -15.91 2.61
N ARG A 65 3.98 -17.01 2.84
CA ARG A 65 3.59 -17.95 1.76
C ARG A 65 2.74 -17.27 0.69
N LYS A 66 1.74 -16.46 1.07
CA LYS A 66 0.91 -15.73 0.11
C LYS A 66 1.68 -14.73 -0.74
N LEU A 67 2.73 -14.12 -0.18
CA LEU A 67 3.59 -13.19 -0.91
C LEU A 67 4.53 -13.93 -1.87
N ILE A 68 5.16 -15.01 -1.41
CA ILE A 68 6.14 -15.79 -2.22
C ILE A 68 5.45 -16.51 -3.39
N VAL A 69 4.26 -17.07 -3.19
CA VAL A 69 3.51 -17.77 -4.25
C VAL A 69 3.06 -16.81 -5.38
N ARG A 70 3.12 -15.50 -5.16
CA ARG A 70 2.74 -14.46 -6.14
C ARG A 70 3.94 -13.81 -6.86
N CYS A 71 5.17 -14.27 -6.61
CA CYS A 71 6.37 -13.85 -7.33
C CYS A 71 6.61 -14.65 -8.61
#